data_AF-T0PDY7-F1
#
_entry.id   AF-T0PDY7-F1
#
_cell.length_a   1.000
_cell.length_b   1.000
_cell.length_c   1.000
_cell.angle_alpha   90.00
_cell.angle_beta   90.00
_cell.angle_gamma   90.00
#
_symmetry.space_group_name_H-M   'P 1'
#
loop_
_entity.id
_entity.type
_entity.pdbx_description
1 polymer ?
#
loop_
_entity_poly.entity_id
_entity_poly.type
_entity_poly.pdbx_seq_one_letter_code
_entity_poly.pdbx_strand_id
1 'polypeptide(L)'
;MPRLGLRTIKTSVAVYFCIVISTMFGIDPFYSCIAAVSTIQTSIHSSFLVGRDRMLGSTVGAAFGVVFSYFGQQSSFFTALAILCVIYTITLLNSKGSINIACIVVIAIMVDPTVTSPLQSGFQRLIQTLLGIVIAVIVNVTIFPPKS
;
A
#
# COMPACT_ATOMS: atom_id res chain seq x y z
N MET A 1 -28.81 -15.26 -9.03
CA MET A 1 -27.95 -14.05 -9.10
C MET A 1 -27.12 -13.94 -7.83
N PRO A 2 -25.81 -13.70 -7.89
CA PRO A 2 -25.00 -13.49 -6.70
C PRO A 2 -25.48 -12.23 -5.96
N ARG A 3 -25.69 -12.32 -4.65
CA ARG A 3 -26.10 -11.17 -3.82
C ARG A 3 -24.90 -10.28 -3.57
N LEU A 4 -25.07 -8.96 -3.70
CA LEU A 4 -24.03 -7.99 -3.35
C LEU A 4 -23.70 -8.11 -1.86
N GLY A 5 -22.46 -8.48 -1.55
CA GLY A 5 -21.99 -8.59 -0.17
C GLY A 5 -21.74 -7.20 0.42
N LEU A 6 -21.98 -7.05 1.72
CA LEU A 6 -21.69 -5.80 2.46
C LEU A 6 -20.25 -5.32 2.25
N ARG A 7 -19.29 -6.26 2.17
CA ARG A 7 -17.88 -5.96 1.88
C ARG A 7 -17.73 -5.19 0.56
N THR A 8 -18.42 -5.61 -0.50
CA THR A 8 -18.34 -4.97 -1.83
C THR A 8 -18.81 -3.52 -1.77
N ILE A 9 -19.88 -3.24 -1.03
CA ILE A 9 -20.41 -1.88 -0.84
C ILE A 9 -19.41 -1.02 -0.04
N LYS A 10 -18.83 -1.56 1.03
CA LYS A 10 -17.80 -0.83 1.79
C LYS A 10 -16.59 -0.50 0.92
N THR A 11 -16.16 -1.45 0.08
CA THR A 11 -15.02 -1.24 -0.81
C THR A 11 -15.28 -0.13 -1.82
N SER A 12 -16.44 -0.10 -2.47
CA SER A 12 -16.77 0.98 -3.41
C SER A 12 -16.83 2.35 -2.72
N VAL A 13 -17.41 2.41 -1.52
CA VAL A 13 -17.49 3.67 -0.75
C VAL A 13 -16.10 4.15 -0.33
N ALA A 14 -15.21 3.26 0.12
CA ALA A 14 -13.83 3.66 0.47
C ALA A 14 -13.03 4.13 -0.73
N VAL A 15 -13.19 3.51 -1.90
CA VAL A 15 -12.56 3.98 -3.13
C VAL A 15 -13.06 5.38 -3.50
N TYR A 16 -14.36 5.63 -3.42
CA TYR A 16 -14.93 6.95 -3.65
C TYR A 16 -14.28 8.00 -2.73
N PHE A 17 -14.19 7.74 -1.43
CA PHE A 17 -13.54 8.66 -0.49
C PHE A 17 -12.04 8.81 -0.75
N CYS A 18 -11.32 7.74 -1.13
CA CYS A 18 -9.91 7.85 -1.52
C CYS A 18 -9.72 8.79 -2.70
N ILE A 19 -10.57 8.73 -3.72
CA ILE A 19 -10.50 9.61 -4.89
C ILE A 19 -10.77 11.06 -4.47
N VAL A 20 -11.87 11.31 -3.77
CA VAL A 20 -12.26 12.67 -3.35
C VAL A 20 -11.19 13.29 -2.45
N ILE A 21 -10.73 12.56 -1.43
CA ILE A 21 -9.75 13.09 -0.48
C ILE A 21 -8.39 13.27 -1.17
N SER A 22 -7.89 12.28 -1.91
CA SER A 22 -6.57 12.41 -2.55
C SER A 22 -6.54 13.58 -3.55
N THR A 23 -7.60 13.77 -4.34
CA THR A 23 -7.70 14.90 -5.27
C THR A 23 -7.74 16.26 -4.56
N MET A 24 -8.42 16.36 -3.41
CA MET A 24 -8.41 17.60 -2.59
C MET A 24 -7.00 17.95 -2.08
N PHE A 25 -6.19 16.94 -1.75
CA PHE A 25 -4.81 17.13 -1.27
C PHE A 25 -3.77 17.20 -2.42
N GLY A 26 -4.19 17.12 -3.68
CA GLY A 26 -3.26 17.10 -4.82
C GLY A 26 -2.40 15.83 -4.92
N ILE A 27 -2.84 14.74 -4.27
CA ILE A 27 -2.16 13.46 -4.25
C ILE A 27 -2.79 12.56 -5.31
N ASP A 28 -1.98 11.83 -6.07
CA ASP A 28 -2.50 10.81 -7.00
C ASP A 28 -3.28 9.72 -6.23
N PRO A 29 -4.60 9.56 -6.51
CA PRO A 29 -5.46 8.61 -5.80
C PRO A 29 -5.13 7.15 -6.09
N PHE A 30 -4.37 6.83 -7.14
CA PHE A 30 -4.20 5.46 -7.63
C PHE A 30 -3.74 4.49 -6.51
N TYR A 31 -2.65 4.83 -5.83
CA TYR A 31 -2.10 3.97 -4.78
C TYR A 31 -2.93 3.98 -3.49
N SER A 32 -3.55 5.11 -3.16
CA SER A 32 -4.47 5.24 -2.03
C SER A 32 -5.71 4.35 -2.21
N CYS A 33 -6.22 4.24 -3.45
CA CYS A 33 -7.35 3.37 -3.78
C CYS A 33 -6.97 1.88 -3.65
N ILE A 34 -5.83 1.47 -4.21
CA ILE A 34 -5.34 0.08 -4.07
C ILE A 34 -5.13 -0.25 -2.59
N ALA A 35 -4.61 0.72 -1.81
CA ALA A 35 -4.47 0.58 -0.38
C ALA A 35 -5.80 0.38 0.34
N ALA A 36 -6.81 1.17 0.01
CA ALA A 36 -8.12 1.04 0.62
C ALA A 36 -8.79 -0.30 0.28
N VAL A 37 -8.79 -0.70 -1.00
CA VAL A 37 -9.42 -1.95 -1.46
C VAL A 37 -8.83 -3.16 -0.76
N SER A 38 -7.49 -3.21 -0.68
CA SER A 38 -6.79 -4.33 -0.04
C SER A 38 -6.95 -4.34 1.48
N THR A 39 -7.13 -3.18 2.11
CA THR A 39 -7.26 -3.06 3.58
C THR A 39 -8.67 -3.41 4.06
N ILE A 40 -9.70 -3.25 3.23
CA ILE A 40 -11.07 -3.62 3.60
C ILE A 40 -11.22 -5.14 3.72
N GLN A 41 -11.44 -5.57 4.96
CA GLN A 41 -11.73 -6.95 5.32
C GLN A 41 -13.12 -7.11 5.95
N THR A 42 -13.54 -8.36 6.14
CA THR A 42 -14.81 -8.71 6.77
C THR A 42 -14.86 -8.38 8.26
N SER A 43 -13.72 -8.23 8.93
CA SER A 43 -13.62 -7.79 10.33
C SER A 43 -12.72 -6.56 10.48
N ILE A 44 -12.97 -5.77 11.53
CA ILE A 44 -12.17 -4.58 11.85
C ILE A 44 -10.74 -5.00 12.23
N HIS A 45 -10.60 -6.01 13.10
CA HIS A 45 -9.29 -6.52 13.52
C HIS A 45 -8.44 -6.98 12.32
N SER A 46 -9.03 -7.74 11.39
CA SER A 46 -8.30 -8.17 10.19
C SER A 46 -7.93 -7.00 9.28
N SER A 47 -8.77 -5.95 9.21
CA SER A 47 -8.43 -4.74 8.43
C SER A 47 -7.26 -3.98 9.04
N PHE A 48 -7.20 -3.88 10.38
CA PHE A 48 -6.04 -3.31 11.07
C PHE A 48 -4.78 -4.13 10.85
N LEU A 49 -4.87 -5.46 10.91
CA LEU A 49 -3.73 -6.34 10.70
C LEU A 49 -3.19 -6.22 9.28
N VAL A 50 -4.07 -6.21 8.27
CA VAL A 50 -3.69 -5.98 6.87
C VAL A 50 -3.14 -4.57 6.65
N GLY A 51 -3.74 -3.55 7.28
CA GLY A 51 -3.24 -2.17 7.22
C GLY A 51 -1.83 -2.05 7.80
N ARG A 52 -1.56 -2.69 8.95
CA ARG A 52 -0.23 -2.75 9.56
C ARG A 52 0.78 -3.43 8.66
N ASP A 53 0.44 -4.60 8.12
CA ASP A 53 1.33 -5.33 7.19
C ASP A 53 1.59 -4.49 5.92
N ARG A 54 0.58 -3.78 5.43
CA ARG A 54 0.76 -2.86 4.30
C ARG A 54 1.69 -1.71 4.62
N MET A 55 1.56 -1.13 5.81
CA MET A 55 2.44 -0.05 6.25
C MET A 55 3.89 -0.53 6.41
N LEU A 56 4.10 -1.70 7.01
CA LEU A 56 5.42 -2.31 7.13
C LEU A 56 6.02 -2.60 5.75
N GLY A 57 5.25 -3.25 4.87
CA GLY A 57 5.67 -3.56 3.51
C GLY A 57 6.04 -2.31 2.71
N SER A 58 5.19 -1.28 2.72
CA SER A 58 5.49 -0.02 2.04
C SER A 58 6.71 0.70 2.63
N THR A 59 6.91 0.64 3.95
CA THR A 59 8.08 1.28 4.60
C THR A 59 9.38 0.59 4.23
N VAL A 60 9.44 -0.73 4.36
CA VAL A 60 10.63 -1.51 3.99
C VAL A 60 10.87 -1.43 2.49
N GLY A 61 9.83 -1.60 1.67
CA GLY A 61 9.93 -1.49 0.21
C GLY A 61 10.39 -0.11 -0.25
N ALA A 62 9.89 0.97 0.36
CA ALA A 62 10.34 2.33 0.06
C ALA A 62 11.80 2.55 0.49
N ALA A 63 12.19 2.13 1.69
CA ALA A 63 13.56 2.29 2.18
C ALA A 63 14.57 1.62 1.24
N PHE A 64 14.35 0.34 0.91
CA PHE A 64 15.23 -0.38 -0.01
C PHE A 64 15.13 0.14 -1.45
N GLY A 65 13.93 0.45 -1.95
CA GLY A 65 13.76 1.02 -3.29
C GLY A 65 14.53 2.34 -3.46
N VAL A 66 14.47 3.22 -2.46
CA VAL A 66 15.21 4.49 -2.45
C VAL A 66 16.73 4.25 -2.40
N VAL A 67 17.20 3.40 -1.48
CA VAL A 67 18.62 3.10 -1.34
C VAL A 67 19.20 2.53 -2.63
N PHE A 68 18.54 1.53 -3.21
CA PHE A 68 19.00 0.88 -4.45
C PHE A 68 18.88 1.78 -5.68
N SER A 69 17.94 2.72 -5.68
CA SER A 69 17.81 3.70 -6.76
C SER A 69 19.03 4.63 -6.86
N TYR A 70 19.74 4.89 -5.76
CA TYR A 70 20.99 5.66 -5.80
C TYR A 70 22.16 4.91 -6.44
N PHE A 71 22.15 3.57 -6.45
CA PHE A 71 23.18 2.77 -7.11
C PHE A 71 22.93 2.60 -8.60
N GLY A 72 21.67 2.56 -9.01
CA GLY A 72 21.29 2.46 -10.41
C GLY A 72 19.78 2.30 -10.58
N GLN A 73 19.07 3.42 -10.62
CA GLN A 73 17.66 3.44 -10.99
C GLN A 73 17.46 2.82 -12.38
N GLN A 74 16.33 2.12 -12.59
CA GLN A 74 15.98 1.41 -13.84
C GLN A 74 16.95 0.27 -14.23
N SER A 75 17.95 -0.05 -13.42
CA SER A 75 18.77 -1.24 -13.63
C SER A 75 18.02 -2.49 -13.19
N SER A 76 17.84 -3.44 -14.11
CA SER A 76 17.24 -4.74 -13.82
C SER A 76 17.99 -5.49 -12.73
N PHE A 77 19.33 -5.36 -12.68
CA PHE A 77 20.17 -6.02 -11.69
C PHE A 77 19.93 -5.45 -10.29
N PHE A 78 19.99 -4.12 -10.12
CA PHE A 78 19.76 -3.49 -8.81
C PHE A 78 18.31 -3.67 -8.35
N THR A 79 17.34 -3.70 -9.27
CA THR A 79 15.94 -3.98 -8.95
C THR A 79 15.77 -5.40 -8.39
N ALA A 80 16.35 -6.41 -9.04
CA ALA A 80 16.31 -7.79 -8.55
C ALA A 80 16.99 -7.94 -7.19
N LEU A 81 18.14 -7.27 -7.00
CA LEU A 81 18.87 -7.28 -5.74
C LEU A 81 18.08 -6.61 -4.61
N ALA A 82 17.44 -5.46 -4.89
CA ALA A 82 16.56 -4.77 -3.95
C ALA A 82 15.39 -5.65 -3.51
N ILE A 83 14.74 -6.34 -4.46
CA ILE A 83 13.64 -7.28 -4.16
C ILE A 83 14.14 -8.41 -3.26
N LEU A 84 15.29 -9.02 -3.56
CA LEU A 84 15.88 -10.08 -2.75
C LEU A 84 16.14 -9.59 -1.30
N CYS A 85 16.75 -8.42 -1.14
CA CYS A 85 17.01 -7.83 0.17
C CYS A 85 15.72 -7.54 0.95
N VAL A 86 14.68 -7.03 0.28
CA VAL A 86 13.38 -6.74 0.90
C VAL A 86 12.68 -8.02 1.36
N ILE A 87 12.62 -9.04 0.50
CA ILE A 87 12.00 -10.33 0.85
C ILE A 87 12.70 -10.94 2.07
N TYR A 88 14.03 -10.94 2.08
CA TYR A 88 14.82 -11.45 3.20
C TYR A 88 14.53 -10.66 4.48
N THR A 89 14.54 -9.32 4.42
CA THR A 89 14.29 -8.44 5.57
C THR A 89 12.89 -8.68 6.16
N ILE A 90 11.85 -8.75 5.31
CA ILE A 90 10.48 -8.97 5.78
C ILE A 90 10.29 -10.38 6.34
N THR A 91 10.98 -11.36 5.79
CA THR A 91 10.98 -12.73 6.31
C THR A 91 11.56 -12.77 7.73
N LEU A 92 12.65 -12.04 7.99
CA LEU A 92 13.21 -11.88 9.34
C LEU A 92 12.23 -11.20 10.31
N LEU A 93 11.43 -10.25 9.82
CA LEU A 93 10.37 -9.58 10.58
C LEU A 93 9.12 -10.46 10.82
N ASN A 94 9.09 -11.70 10.31
CA ASN A 94 7.96 -12.63 10.39
C ASN A 94 6.61 -12.10 9.86
N SER A 95 6.61 -11.07 9.01
CA SER A 95 5.39 -10.47 8.44
C SER A 95 5.21 -10.86 6.97
N LYS A 96 4.84 -12.12 6.72
CA LYS A 96 4.66 -12.65 5.36
C LYS A 96 3.63 -11.88 4.52
N GLY A 97 2.61 -11.30 5.15
CA GLY A 97 1.60 -10.46 4.50
C GLY A 97 2.17 -9.18 3.88
N SER A 98 3.33 -8.73 4.36
CA SER A 98 3.99 -7.49 3.90
C SER A 98 4.83 -7.69 2.64
N ILE A 99 5.24 -8.93 2.31
CA ILE A 99 6.22 -9.23 1.26
C ILE A 99 5.75 -8.71 -0.10
N ASN A 100 4.53 -9.07 -0.50
CA ASN A 100 3.98 -8.70 -1.81
C ASN A 100 3.93 -7.17 -1.98
N ILE A 101 3.49 -6.47 -0.93
CA ILE A 101 3.34 -5.02 -0.95
C ILE A 101 4.72 -4.36 -1.06
N ALA A 102 5.69 -4.84 -0.30
CA ALA A 102 7.05 -4.30 -0.35
C ALA A 102 7.71 -4.49 -1.72
N CYS A 103 7.53 -5.65 -2.36
CA CYS A 103 8.00 -5.88 -3.72
C CYS A 103 7.35 -4.89 -4.71
N ILE A 104 6.03 -4.68 -4.60
CA ILE A 104 5.32 -3.69 -5.44
C ILE A 104 5.91 -2.29 -5.24
N VAL A 105 6.20 -1.88 -4.00
CA VAL A 105 6.80 -0.55 -3.75
C VAL A 105 8.20 -0.42 -4.32
N VAL A 106 9.06 -1.44 -4.18
CA VAL A 106 10.40 -1.45 -4.80
C VAL A 106 10.29 -1.28 -6.31
N ILE A 107 9.44 -2.09 -6.96
CA ILE A 107 9.21 -2.02 -8.41
C ILE A 107 8.73 -0.62 -8.80
N ALA A 108 7.78 -0.07 -8.04
CA ALA A 108 7.22 1.25 -8.31
C ALA A 108 8.21 2.41 -8.15
N ILE A 109 9.32 2.23 -7.42
CA ILE A 109 10.38 3.24 -7.28
C ILE A 109 11.50 3.01 -8.31
N MET A 110 11.89 1.74 -8.51
CA MET A 110 13.05 1.38 -9.33
C MET A 110 12.74 1.33 -10.84
N VAL A 111 11.52 0.93 -11.21
CA VAL A 111 11.14 0.64 -12.60
C VAL A 111 10.35 1.78 -13.23
N ASP A 112 9.60 2.55 -12.43
CA ASP A 112 8.77 3.64 -12.95
C ASP A 112 9.65 4.79 -13.47
N PRO A 113 9.63 5.09 -14.79
CA PRO A 113 10.47 6.13 -15.37
C PRO A 113 10.03 7.54 -15.00
N THR A 114 8.82 7.71 -14.46
CA THR A 114 8.29 9.01 -14.01
C THR A 114 8.86 9.43 -12.65
N VAL A 115 9.54 8.51 -11.94
CA VAL A 115 10.17 8.79 -10.66
C VAL A 115 11.44 9.61 -10.87
N THR A 116 11.33 10.91 -10.60
CA THR A 116 12.46 11.86 -10.69
C THR A 116 13.25 11.96 -9.39
N SER A 117 12.56 11.85 -8.23
CA SER A 117 13.16 11.87 -6.91
C SER A 117 12.75 10.62 -6.14
N PRO A 118 13.64 9.62 -6.01
CA PRO A 118 13.33 8.37 -5.31
C PRO A 118 12.88 8.63 -3.87
N LEU A 119 13.56 9.53 -3.16
CA LEU A 119 13.20 9.92 -1.79
C LEU A 119 11.78 10.47 -1.72
N GLN A 120 11.43 11.40 -2.60
CA GLN A 120 10.09 11.99 -2.65
C GLN A 120 9.03 10.93 -2.97
N SER A 121 9.29 10.06 -3.95
CA SER A 121 8.41 8.95 -4.29
C SER A 121 8.22 7.97 -3.13
N GLY A 122 9.28 7.67 -2.39
CA GLY A 122 9.22 6.86 -1.17
C GLY A 122 8.30 7.48 -0.11
N PHE A 123 8.46 8.77 0.19
CA PHE A 123 7.58 9.49 1.11
C PHE A 123 6.13 9.53 0.62
N GLN A 124 5.92 9.83 -0.66
CA GLN A 124 4.59 9.88 -1.27
C GLN A 124 3.89 8.51 -1.19
N ARG A 125 4.62 7.40 -1.38
CA ARG A 125 4.09 6.03 -1.21
C ARG A 125 3.61 5.78 0.22
N LEU A 126 4.34 6.27 1.23
CA LEU A 126 3.92 6.13 2.63
C LEU A 126 2.66 6.93 2.92
N ILE A 127 2.59 8.17 2.44
CA ILE A 127 1.42 9.04 2.62
C ILE A 127 0.19 8.44 1.93
N GLN A 128 0.31 8.00 0.67
CA GLN A 128 -0.77 7.35 -0.07
C GLN A 128 -1.24 6.07 0.62
N THR A 129 -0.30 5.26 1.11
CA THR A 129 -0.62 4.02 1.82
C THR A 129 -1.36 4.30 3.12
N LEU A 130 -0.87 5.26 3.92
CA LEU A 130 -1.50 5.72 5.15
C LEU A 130 -2.93 6.22 4.90
N LEU A 131 -3.09 7.10 3.91
CA LEU A 131 -4.37 7.69 3.56
C LEU A 131 -5.39 6.61 3.17
N GLY A 132 -4.98 5.65 2.32
CA GLY A 132 -5.83 4.52 1.95
C GLY A 132 -6.20 3.61 3.12
N ILE A 133 -5.26 3.33 4.04
CA ILE A 133 -5.51 2.54 5.25
C ILE A 133 -6.51 3.26 6.17
N VAL A 134 -6.29 4.55 6.44
CA VAL A 134 -7.16 5.35 7.31
C VAL A 134 -8.58 5.38 6.76
N ILE A 135 -8.75 5.66 5.46
CA ILE A 135 -10.07 5.68 4.82
C ILE A 135 -10.73 4.31 4.88
N ALA A 136 -10.00 3.24 4.57
CA ALA A 136 -10.53 1.87 4.65
C ALA A 136 -10.99 1.50 6.06
N VAL A 137 -10.20 1.84 7.09
CA VAL A 137 -10.55 1.55 8.48
C VAL A 137 -11.77 2.36 8.90
N ILE A 138 -11.82 3.67 8.61
CA ILE A 138 -12.97 4.52 8.90
C ILE A 138 -14.23 3.96 8.25
N VAL A 139 -14.16 3.64 6.95
CA VAL A 139 -15.30 3.06 6.23
C VAL A 139 -15.71 1.71 6.80
N ASN A 140 -14.75 0.86 7.19
CA ASN A 140 -15.09 -0.46 7.70
C ASN A 140 -15.74 -0.43 9.10
N VAL A 141 -15.38 0.56 9.92
CA VAL A 141 -15.97 0.79 11.24
C VAL A 141 -17.35 1.47 11.13
N THR A 142 -17.49 2.46 10.25
CA THR A 142 -18.72 3.26 10.16
C THR A 142 -19.84 2.57 9.37
N ILE A 143 -19.50 1.92 8.27
CA ILE A 143 -20.48 1.29 7.38
C ILE A 143 -20.66 -0.16 7.82
N PHE A 144 -21.78 -0.50 8.45
CA PHE A 144 -22.13 -1.85 8.93
C PHE A 144 -20.99 -2.52 9.72
N PRO A 145 -20.66 -2.04 10.94
CA PRO A 145 -19.58 -2.61 11.75
C PRO A 145 -19.79 -4.13 11.90
N PRO A 146 -18.83 -4.95 11.48
CA PRO A 146 -18.91 -6.39 11.69
C PRO A 146 -18.91 -6.64 13.20
N LYS A 147 -19.85 -7.46 13.69
CA LYS A 147 -19.85 -7.89 15.08
C LYS A 147 -18.51 -8.57 15.36
N SER A 148 -17.88 -8.14 16.46
CA SER A 148 -16.54 -8.55 16.93
C SER A 148 -16.30 -10.05 16.84
#